data_AF-A0A849PMR8-F1
#
_entry.id   AF-A0A849PMR8-F1
#
_cell.length_a   1.000
_cell.length_b   1.000
_cell.length_c   1.000
_cell.angle_alpha   90.00
_cell.angle_beta   90.00
_cell.angle_gamma   90.00
#
_symmetry.space_group_name_H-M   'P 1'
#
loop_
_entity.id
_entity.type
_entity.pdbx_description
1 polymer ?
#
loop_
_entity_poly.entity_id
_entity_poly.type
_entity_poly.pdbx_seq_one_letter_code
_entity_poly.pdbx_strand_id
1 'polypeptide(L)'
;MRGGYQNTGLVNLKKLTGVLQEAGFDVLTTHTTEDGSIEKENSLDTAHIYERDYRWIEECDFMIAEISNPSLGVGAEISDATALKNQS
;
A
#
# COMPACT_ATOMS: atom_id res chain seq x y z
N MET A 1 4.79 -5.29 5.63
CA MET A 1 5.48 -6.61 5.45
C MET A 1 5.94 -6.76 4.00
N ARG A 2 7.05 -7.43 3.70
CA ARG A 2 7.63 -7.47 2.34
C ARG A 2 6.74 -8.21 1.34
N GLY A 3 6.06 -7.45 0.47
CA GLY A 3 5.28 -7.96 -0.66
C GLY A 3 6.19 -8.33 -1.83
N GLY A 4 6.08 -9.56 -2.33
CA GLY A 4 6.78 -10.01 -3.52
C GLY A 4 6.01 -9.58 -4.77
N TYR A 5 6.27 -8.39 -5.30
CA TYR A 5 5.70 -8.01 -6.59
C TYR A 5 6.47 -8.68 -7.72
N GLN A 6 5.81 -9.56 -8.47
CA GLN A 6 6.34 -9.91 -9.79
C GLN A 6 6.31 -8.66 -10.67
N ASN A 7 7.31 -8.47 -11.53
CA ASN A 7 7.53 -7.23 -12.28
C ASN A 7 6.27 -6.72 -13.04
N THR A 8 5.42 -7.63 -13.51
CA THR A 8 4.14 -7.35 -14.16
C THR A 8 3.12 -6.64 -13.24
N GLY A 9 3.11 -6.95 -11.95
CA GLY A 9 2.22 -6.34 -10.96
C GLY A 9 2.54 -4.87 -10.71
N LEU A 10 3.83 -4.50 -10.65
CA LEU A 10 4.26 -3.12 -10.40
C LEU A 10 3.82 -2.16 -11.52
N VAL A 11 3.89 -2.59 -12.77
CA VAL A 11 3.46 -1.76 -13.92
C VAL A 11 1.96 -1.43 -13.82
N ASN A 12 1.14 -2.40 -13.42
CA ASN A 12 -0.30 -2.20 -13.29
C ASN A 12 -0.64 -1.35 -12.06
N LEU A 13 0.06 -1.56 -10.94
CA LEU A 13 -0.08 -0.73 -9.74
C LEU A 13 0.29 0.72 -10.04
N LYS A 14 1.39 0.97 -10.75
CA LYS A 14 1.81 2.32 -11.16
C LYS A 14 0.78 3.02 -12.05
N LYS A 15 0.13 2.27 -12.96
CA LYS A 15 -0.97 2.80 -13.77
C LYS A 15 -2.17 3.18 -12.91
N LEU A 16 -2.54 2.31 -11.97
CA LEU A 16 -3.64 2.56 -11.05
C LEU A 16 -3.41 3.82 -10.22
N THR A 17 -2.22 3.96 -9.62
CA THR A 17 -1.89 5.16 -8.83
C THR A 17 -1.94 6.43 -9.69
N GLY A 18 -1.45 6.37 -10.93
CA GLY A 18 -1.52 7.49 -11.88
C GLY A 18 -2.96 7.90 -12.20
N VAL A 19 -3.84 6.94 -12.51
CA VAL A 19 -5.26 7.21 -12.80
C VAL A 19 -5.97 7.82 -11.60
N LEU A 20 -5.69 7.35 -10.37
CA LEU A 20 -6.27 7.92 -9.15
C LEU A 20 -5.81 9.36 -8.92
N GLN A 21 -4.52 9.64 -9.13
CA GLN A 21 -3.99 11.01 -9.03
C GLN A 21 -4.60 11.95 -10.09
N GLU A 22 -4.72 11.48 -11.34
CA GLU A 22 -5.38 12.25 -12.41
C GLU A 22 -6.85 12.52 -12.12
N ALA A 23 -7.53 11.62 -11.41
CA ALA A 23 -8.90 11.79 -10.93
C ALA A 23 -9.02 12.74 -9.72
N GLY A 24 -7.91 13.24 -9.18
CA GLY A 24 -7.88 14.20 -8.08
C GLY A 24 -7.79 13.58 -6.68
N PHE A 25 -7.41 12.30 -6.57
CA PHE A 25 -7.20 11.65 -5.28
C PHE A 25 -5.74 11.74 -4.83
N ASP A 26 -5.54 11.97 -3.54
CA ASP A 26 -4.23 11.87 -2.91
C ASP A 26 -3.87 10.41 -2.65
N VAL A 27 -2.81 9.92 -3.30
CA VAL A 27 -2.37 8.52 -3.22
C VAL A 27 -1.14 8.40 -2.32
N LEU A 28 -1.33 7.85 -1.11
CA LEU A 28 -0.31 7.76 -0.06
C LEU A 28 0.85 6.80 -0.39
N THR A 29 0.63 5.82 -1.28
CA THR A 29 1.56 4.71 -1.55
C THR A 29 2.37 4.85 -2.84
N THR A 30 2.35 6.03 -3.49
CA THR A 30 3.01 6.27 -4.80
C THR A 30 4.48 5.84 -4.86
N HIS A 31 5.23 6.11 -3.79
CA HIS A 31 6.65 5.73 -3.64
C HIS A 31 6.94 4.22 -3.72
N THR A 32 5.94 3.36 -3.54
CA THR A 32 6.10 1.89 -3.67
C THR A 32 6.19 1.42 -5.12
N THR A 33 5.85 2.29 -6.09
CA THR A 33 5.86 2.01 -7.53
C THR A 33 7.00 2.69 -8.28
N GLU A 34 7.89 3.37 -7.55
CA GLU A 34 9.09 4.01 -8.10
C GLU A 34 10.20 2.99 -8.35
N ASP A 35 11.09 3.32 -9.29
CA ASP A 35 12.27 2.50 -9.57
C ASP A 35 13.19 2.48 -8.33
N GLY A 36 13.61 1.30 -7.89
CA GLY A 36 14.42 1.13 -6.67
C GLY A 36 13.63 1.18 -5.35
N SER A 37 12.29 1.29 -5.40
CA SER A 37 11.41 1.23 -4.22
C SER A 37 11.66 -0.01 -3.34
N ILE A 38 11.82 -1.18 -3.96
CA ILE A 38 12.10 -2.45 -3.26
C ILE A 38 13.43 -2.38 -2.47
N GLU A 39 14.48 -1.82 -3.05
CA GLU A 39 15.79 -1.69 -2.39
C GLU A 39 15.72 -0.71 -1.22
N LYS A 40 15.02 0.41 -1.44
CA LYS A 40 14.78 1.44 -0.42
C LYS A 40 13.95 0.89 0.74
N GLU A 41 12.86 0.15 0.46
CA GLU A 41 12.08 -0.53 1.49
C GLU A 41 12.88 -1.59 2.23
N ASN A 42 13.73 -2.34 1.52
CA ASN A 42 14.60 -3.33 2.17
C ASN A 42 15.64 -2.72 3.12
N SER A 43 15.96 -1.44 2.94
CA SER A 43 16.88 -0.68 3.82
C SER A 43 16.21 -0.11 5.07
N LEU A 44 14.87 -0.10 5.13
CA LEU A 44 14.11 0.43 6.26
C LEU A 44 13.87 -0.65 7.33
N ASP A 45 13.80 -0.20 8.57
CA ASP A 45 13.44 -1.05 9.70
C ASP A 45 11.96 -1.49 9.61
N THR A 46 11.70 -2.72 10.05
CA THR A 46 10.36 -3.32 9.95
C THR A 46 9.34 -2.60 10.82
N ALA A 47 9.72 -2.12 12.01
CA ALA A 47 8.81 -1.37 12.86
C ALA A 47 8.46 -0.02 12.24
N HIS A 48 9.43 0.64 11.59
CA HIS A 48 9.19 1.90 10.88
C HIS A 48 8.23 1.74 9.70
N ILE A 49 8.39 0.69 8.90
CA ILE A 49 7.46 0.37 7.80
C ILE A 49 6.06 0.14 8.36
N TYR A 50 5.93 -0.68 9.41
CA TYR A 50 4.64 -0.97 10.03
C TYR A 50 3.94 0.30 10.54
N GLU A 51 4.64 1.15 11.29
CA GLU A 51 4.04 2.36 11.86
C GLU A 51 3.58 3.34 10.77
N ARG A 52 4.38 3.49 9.70
CA ARG A 52 4.02 4.30 8.53
C ARG A 52 2.78 3.76 7.82
N ASP A 53 2.78 2.46 7.53
CA ASP A 53 1.68 1.82 6.80
C ASP A 53 0.38 1.90 7.63
N TYR A 54 0.46 1.75 8.96
CA TYR A 54 -0.68 1.88 9.86
C TYR A 54 -1.25 3.29 9.89
N ARG A 55 -0.39 4.33 9.91
CA ARG A 55 -0.85 5.73 9.80
C ARG A 55 -1.64 5.99 8.52
N TRP A 56 -1.22 5.41 7.39
CA TRP A 56 -1.99 5.56 6.15
C TRP A 56 -3.37 4.91 6.21
N ILE A 57 -3.50 3.78 6.90
CA ILE A 57 -4.81 3.15 7.12
C ILE A 57 -5.71 4.09 7.93
N GLU A 58 -5.17 4.73 8.96
CA GLU A 58 -5.92 5.69 9.80
C GLU A 58 -6.31 6.96 9.02
N GLU A 59 -5.39 7.51 8.23
CA GLU A 59 -5.57 8.77 7.51
C GLU A 59 -6.41 8.66 6.23
N CYS A 60 -6.47 7.49 5.60
CA CYS A 60 -7.15 7.35 4.31
C CYS A 60 -8.69 7.43 4.41
N ASP A 61 -9.31 8.05 3.40
CA ASP A 61 -10.77 8.02 3.22
C ASP A 61 -11.25 6.66 2.71
N PHE A 62 -10.47 6.03 1.83
CA PHE A 62 -10.74 4.72 1.26
C PHE A 62 -9.44 3.94 1.02
N MET A 63 -9.52 2.62 1.20
CA MET A 63 -8.42 1.69 0.94
C MET A 63 -8.68 0.91 -0.35
N ILE A 64 -7.68 0.83 -1.23
CA ILE A 64 -7.69 -0.03 -2.42
C ILE A 64 -6.53 -1.02 -2.27
N ALA A 65 -6.86 -2.31 -2.25
CA ALA A 65 -5.87 -3.38 -2.14
C ALA A 65 -5.85 -4.26 -3.40
N GLU A 66 -4.67 -4.52 -3.95
CA GLU A 66 -4.45 -5.50 -5.00
C GLU A 66 -4.25 -6.87 -4.34
N ILE A 67 -5.11 -7.84 -4.68
CA ILE A 67 -5.21 -9.14 -3.97
C ILE A 67 -4.98 -10.35 -4.88
N SER A 68 -4.50 -10.15 -6.11
CA SER A 68 -4.19 -11.26 -7.04
C SER A 68 -2.96 -12.04 -6.59
N ASN A 69 -2.08 -11.44 -5.78
CA ASN A 69 -0.98 -12.13 -5.10
C ASN A 69 -0.96 -11.73 -3.61
N PRO A 70 -1.86 -12.31 -2.78
CA PRO A 70 -2.06 -11.84 -1.42
C PRO A 70 -0.84 -12.15 -0.55
N SER A 71 -0.47 -11.21 0.31
CA SER A 71 0.48 -11.44 1.40
C SER A 71 -0.25 -11.42 2.75
N LEU A 72 0.34 -12.04 3.77
CA LEU A 72 -0.18 -11.98 5.14
C LEU A 72 -0.29 -10.52 5.65
N GLY A 73 0.62 -9.64 5.20
CA GLY A 73 0.59 -8.21 5.54
C GLY A 73 -0.65 -7.51 4.98
N VAL A 74 -0.90 -7.67 3.68
CA VAL A 74 -2.08 -7.09 3.01
C VAL A 74 -3.37 -7.58 3.67
N GLY A 75 -3.45 -8.86 4.04
CA GLY A 75 -4.60 -9.41 4.75
C GLY A 75 -4.82 -8.78 6.13
N ALA A 76 -3.74 -8.57 6.90
CA ALA A 76 -3.83 -7.91 8.21
C ALA A 76 -4.26 -6.44 8.07
N GLU A 77 -3.68 -5.70 7.12
CA GLU A 77 -4.01 -4.31 6.84
C GLU A 77 -5.49 -4.12 6.45
N ILE A 78 -6.03 -5.01 5.61
CA ILE A 78 -7.47 -5.00 5.24
C ILE A 78 -8.36 -5.27 6.47
N SER A 79 -7.96 -6.21 7.32
CA SER A 79 -8.68 -6.53 8.55
C SER A 79 -8.73 -5.32 9.48
N ASP A 80 -7.59 -4.67 9.70
CA ASP A 80 -7.48 -3.49 10.56
C ASP A 80 -8.27 -2.30 10.01
N ALA A 81 -8.18 -2.03 8.71
CA ALA A 81 -8.97 -0.99 8.04
C ALA A 81 -10.48 -1.22 8.22
N THR A 82 -10.94 -2.46 8.07
CA THR A 82 -12.34 -2.84 8.27
C THR A 82 -12.77 -2.63 9.73
N ALA A 83 -11.93 -3.02 10.69
CA ALA A 83 -12.22 -2.86 12.10
C ALA A 83 -12.28 -1.38 12.53
N LEU A 84 -11.40 -0.54 12.00
CA LEU A 84 -11.36 0.90 12.31
C LEU A 84 -12.57 1.65 11.74
N LYS A 85 -12.95 1.38 10.48
CA LYS A 85 -14.05 2.10 9.82
C LYS A 85 -15.45 1.62 10.26
N ASN A 86 -15.57 0.41 10.82
CA ASN A 86 -16.83 -0.09 11.40
C ASN A 86 -17.13 0.47 12.81
N GLN A 87 -16.30 1.38 13.33
CA GLN A 87 -16.49 2.04 14.63
C GLN A 87 -17.01 3.49 14.52
N SER A 88 -17.30 3.96 13.30
CA SER A 88 -17.91 5.28 13.01
C SER A 88 -19.39 5.14 12.70
#